data_AF-A0A932XB06-F1
#
_entry.id   AF-A0A932XB06-F1
#
_cell.length_a   1.000
_cell.length_b   1.000
_cell.length_c   1.000
_cell.angle_alpha   90.00
_cell.angle_beta   90.00
_cell.angle_gamma   90.00
#
_symmetry.space_group_name_H-M   'P 1'
#
loop_
_entity.id
_entity.type
_entity.pdbx_description
1 polymer ?
#
loop_
_entity_poly.entity_id
_entity_poly.type
_entity_poly.pdbx_seq_one_letter_code
_entity_poly.pdbx_strand_id
1 'polypeptide(L)' 'MNRLSGLSKTELDTPALWVDLDRLEQNIAALALHFKRAGVHWRPHTKGIKIPAIAHKLLAAGALGVTCAKL' A
#
# COMPACT_ATOMS: atom_id res chain seq x y z
N MET A 1 0.17 -19.69 -12.41
CA MET A 1 -1.03 -19.20 -11.68
C MET A 1 -0.83 -19.44 -10.20
N ASN A 2 -1.02 -18.43 -9.33
CA ASN A 2 -0.81 -18.58 -7.89
C ASN A 2 -1.99 -19.31 -7.24
N ARG A 3 -1.70 -20.24 -6.31
CA ARG A 3 -2.61 -21.29 -5.81
C ARG A 3 -3.79 -20.79 -4.96
N LEU A 4 -3.87 -19.49 -4.69
CA LEU A 4 -4.82 -18.86 -3.77
C LEU A 4 -5.77 -17.84 -4.44
N SER A 5 -5.65 -17.64 -5.74
CA SER A 5 -6.46 -16.63 -6.46
C SER A 5 -7.89 -17.14 -6.63
N GLY A 6 -8.89 -16.34 -6.25
CA GLY A 6 -10.32 -16.69 -6.35
C GLY A 6 -10.93 -17.37 -5.12
N LEU A 7 -10.13 -17.64 -4.07
CA LEU A 7 -10.64 -18.14 -2.80
C LEU A 7 -11.39 -17.05 -2.03
N SER A 8 -12.43 -17.44 -1.30
CA SER A 8 -13.06 -16.61 -0.28
C SER A 8 -12.12 -16.40 0.91
N LYS A 9 -12.29 -15.27 1.61
CA LYS A 9 -11.57 -14.97 2.86
C LYS A 9 -11.76 -16.04 3.93
N THR A 10 -12.90 -16.74 3.92
CA THR A 10 -13.23 -17.81 4.88
C THR A 10 -12.54 -19.14 4.57
N GLU A 11 -11.97 -19.29 3.37
CA GLU A 11 -11.26 -20.50 2.92
C GLU A 11 -9.75 -20.39 3.12
N LEU A 12 -9.25 -19.23 3.56
CA LEU A 12 -7.85 -19.03 3.89
C LEU A 12 -7.51 -19.77 5.18
N ASP A 13 -6.47 -20.60 5.13
CA ASP A 13 -5.90 -21.19 6.34
C ASP A 13 -5.38 -20.10 7.29
N THR A 14 -5.65 -20.24 8.58
CA THR A 14 -5.40 -19.19 9.57
C THR A 14 -4.22 -19.52 10.48
N PRO A 15 -3.36 -18.54 10.80
CA PRO A 15 -3.52 -17.11 10.57
C PRO A 15 -3.07 -16.65 9.18
N ALA A 16 -3.88 -15.79 8.55
CA ALA A 16 -3.56 -15.16 7.26
C ALA A 16 -3.66 -13.63 7.36
N LEU A 17 -2.57 -12.94 6.98
CA LEU A 17 -2.60 -11.50 6.75
C LEU A 17 -3.07 -11.23 5.32
N TRP A 18 -4.16 -10.51 5.18
CA TRP A 18 -4.70 -10.08 3.88
C TRP A 18 -5.03 -8.59 3.91
N VAL A 19 -5.14 -8.00 2.73
CA VAL A 19 -5.51 -6.59 2.54
C VAL A 19 -6.68 -6.50 1.55
N ASP A 20 -7.61 -5.61 1.84
CA ASP A 20 -8.65 -5.21 0.90
C ASP A 20 -8.01 -4.28 -0.15
N LEU A 21 -7.89 -4.77 -1.38
CA LEU A 21 -7.18 -4.06 -2.46
C LEU A 21 -7.91 -2.78 -2.88
N ASP A 22 -9.24 -2.80 -2.95
CA ASP A 22 -10.03 -1.62 -3.33
C ASP A 22 -9.84 -0.51 -2.28
N ARG A 23 -9.89 -0.88 -1.00
CA ARG A 23 -9.62 0.08 0.09
C ARG A 23 -8.19 0.59 0.09
N LEU A 24 -7.21 -0.29 -0.18
CA LEU A 24 -5.82 0.12 -0.28
C LEU A 24 -5.66 1.18 -1.38
N GLU A 25 -6.21 0.94 -2.55
CA GLU A 25 -6.09 1.84 -3.70
C GLU A 25 -6.83 3.17 -3.48
N GLN A 26 -8.03 3.13 -2.89
CA GLN A 26 -8.76 4.33 -2.47
C GLN A 26 -7.96 5.17 -1.45
N ASN A 27 -7.35 4.53 -0.46
CA ASN A 27 -6.54 5.21 0.55
C ASN A 27 -5.30 5.87 -0.07
N ILE A 28 -4.64 5.19 -1.03
CA ILE A 28 -3.50 5.75 -1.76
C ILE A 28 -3.93 6.99 -2.55
N ALA A 29 -5.04 6.91 -3.28
CA ALA A 29 -5.58 8.03 -4.05
C ALA A 29 -5.96 9.21 -3.16
N ALA A 30 -6.59 8.95 -2.00
CA ALA A 30 -6.96 9.98 -1.03
C ALA A 30 -5.73 10.71 -0.47
N LEU A 31 -4.67 9.99 -0.12
CA LEU A 31 -3.42 10.58 0.35
C LEU A 31 -2.75 11.41 -0.74
N ALA A 32 -2.65 10.88 -1.97
CA ALA A 32 -2.10 11.62 -3.09
C ALA A 32 -2.84 12.94 -3.33
N LEU A 33 -4.18 12.92 -3.31
CA LEU A 33 -5.01 14.12 -3.45
C LEU A 33 -4.81 15.09 -2.29
N HIS A 34 -4.73 14.59 -1.06
CA HIS A 34 -4.51 15.40 0.13
C HIS A 34 -3.21 16.21 0.03
N PHE A 35 -2.09 15.54 -0.26
CA PHE A 35 -0.79 16.22 -0.37
C PHE A 35 -0.70 17.14 -1.59
N LYS A 36 -1.31 16.75 -2.72
CA LYS A 36 -1.44 17.62 -3.89
C LYS A 36 -2.18 18.92 -3.56
N ARG A 37 -3.30 18.84 -2.83
CA ARG A 37 -4.08 20.02 -2.39
C ARG A 37 -3.32 20.88 -1.38
N ALA A 38 -2.54 20.27 -0.51
CA ALA A 38 -1.70 20.97 0.45
C ALA A 38 -0.47 21.64 -0.18
N GLY A 39 -0.13 21.32 -1.45
CA GLY A 39 1.02 21.91 -2.14
C GLY A 39 2.37 21.44 -1.60
N VAL A 40 2.42 20.27 -0.94
CA VAL A 40 3.65 19.73 -0.35
C VAL A 40 3.95 18.33 -0.87
N HIS A 41 5.23 17.96 -0.88
CA HIS A 41 5.64 16.60 -1.21
C HIS A 41 5.34 15.63 -0.06
N TRP A 42 5.12 14.37 -0.42
CA TRP A 42 4.92 13.29 0.55
C TRP A 42 5.91 12.16 0.35
N ARG A 43 6.54 11.73 1.46
CA ARG A 43 7.48 10.61 1.49
C ARG A 43 7.02 9.58 2.53
N PRO A 44 6.22 8.58 2.13
CA PRO A 44 5.60 7.63 3.06
C PRO A 44 6.61 6.79 3.82
N HIS A 45 6.27 6.46 5.06
CA HIS A 45 7.07 5.60 5.91
C HIS A 45 6.70 4.13 5.75
N THR A 46 7.65 3.30 5.31
CA THR A 46 7.41 1.91 4.94
C THR A 46 7.75 0.91 6.05
N LYS A 47 8.11 1.34 7.27
CA LYS A 47 8.47 0.41 8.38
C LYS A 47 7.34 -0.56 8.75
N GLY A 48 6.09 -0.11 8.60
CA GLY A 48 4.91 -0.91 8.91
C GLY A 48 4.44 -1.76 7.73
N ILE A 49 4.68 -1.29 6.49
CA ILE A 49 4.21 -1.96 5.28
C ILE A 49 5.19 -3.07 4.87
N LYS A 50 6.50 -2.75 4.82
CA LYS A 50 7.59 -3.66 4.42
C LYS A 50 7.34 -4.48 3.14
N ILE A 51 6.52 -3.96 2.22
CA ILE A 51 6.17 -4.61 0.95
C ILE A 51 6.56 -3.66 -0.21
N PRO A 52 7.60 -3.99 -0.99
CA PRO A 52 8.04 -3.15 -2.11
C PRO A 52 6.93 -2.87 -3.15
N ALA A 53 6.07 -3.84 -3.43
CA ALA A 53 4.96 -3.67 -4.37
C ALA A 53 4.01 -2.53 -3.96
N ILE A 54 3.75 -2.35 -2.66
CA ILE A 54 2.94 -1.24 -2.16
C ILE A 54 3.72 0.07 -2.28
N ALA A 55 5.03 0.08 -1.95
CA ALA A 55 5.87 1.27 -2.14
C ALA A 55 5.84 1.76 -3.60
N HIS A 56 5.90 0.85 -4.59
CA HIS A 56 5.77 1.21 -6.00
C HIS A 56 4.41 1.83 -6.35
N LYS A 57 3.31 1.33 -5.77
CA LYS A 57 1.98 1.96 -5.92
C LYS A 57 1.96 3.40 -5.36
N LEU A 58 2.62 3.64 -4.24
CA LEU A 58 2.73 4.99 -3.65
C LEU A 58 3.54 5.94 -4.54
N LEU A 59 4.67 5.47 -5.08
CA LEU A 59 5.49 6.24 -6.01
C LEU A 59 4.72 6.59 -7.28
N ALA A 60 3.98 5.63 -7.84
CA ALA A 60 3.12 5.86 -9.00
C ALA A 60 1.99 6.88 -8.72
N ALA A 61 1.52 6.95 -7.47
CA ALA A 61 0.53 7.94 -7.04
C ALA A 61 1.12 9.33 -6.75
N GLY A 62 2.44 9.53 -6.91
CA GLY A 62 3.11 10.83 -6.77
C GLY A 62 3.89 11.00 -5.46
N ALA A 63 4.14 9.94 -4.69
CA ALA A 63 5.06 10.02 -3.56
C ALA A 63 6.51 10.29 -4.01
N LEU A 64 7.21 11.15 -3.29
CA LEU A 64 8.62 11.46 -3.53
C LEU A 64 9.52 10.52 -2.70
N GLY A 65 9.76 9.33 -3.24
CA GLY A 65 10.53 8.29 -2.56
C GLY A 65 9.79 7.68 -1.36
N VAL A 66 10.52 6.98 -0.48
CA VAL A 66 10.00 6.38 0.77
C VAL A 66 10.99 6.55 1.92
N THR A 67 10.53 6.42 3.17
CA THR A 67 11.40 6.38 4.37
C THR A 67 11.42 5.01 5.04
N CYS A 68 12.61 4.59 5.48
CA CYS A 68 12.87 3.35 6.21
C CYS A 68 13.33 3.66 7.64
N ALA A 69 13.08 2.73 8.57
CA ALA A 69 13.47 2.90 9.98
C ALA A 69 14.86 2.30 10.32
N LYS A 70 15.36 1.39 9.48
CA LYS A 70 16.64 0.70 9.64
C LYS A 70 17.25 0.47 8.25
N LEU A 71 18.57 0.37 8.19
CA LEU A 71 19.34 -0.15 7.05
C LEU A 71 19.29 -1.68 7.03
#